data_AF-A0A559NP64-F1
#
_entry.id   AF-A0A559NP64-F1
#
_cell.length_a   1.000
_cell.length_b   1.000
_cell.length_c   1.000
_cell.angle_alpha   90.00
_cell.angle_beta   90.00
_cell.angle_gamma   90.00
#
_symmetry.space_group_name_H-M   'P 1'
#
loop_
_entity.id
_entity.type
_entity.pdbx_description
1 polymer ?
#
loop_
_entity_poly.entity_id
_entity_poly.type
_entity_poly.pdbx_seq_one_letter_code
_entity_poly.pdbx_strand_id
1 'polypeptide(L)'
;MPLLLTQMKKKKSLIEFEKAVAYVNSFTEPIPADVLLKLYAYYKIANSNFDNPGSKTPLINAFKANALFQAKNLSKKEAMKSYIALVEKELK
;
A
#
# COMPACT_ATOMS: atom_id res chain seq x y z
N MET A 1 -1.20 -31.18 9.26
CA MET A 1 -0.61 -30.04 10.01
C MET A 1 -0.04 -28.85 9.18
N PRO A 2 -0.31 -28.62 7.87
CA PRO A 2 0.19 -27.41 7.17
C PRO A 2 -0.78 -26.21 7.15
N LEU A 3 -2.07 -26.42 7.43
CA LEU A 3 -3.09 -25.37 7.32
C LEU A 3 -2.94 -24.28 8.41
N LEU A 4 -2.62 -24.67 9.64
CA LEU A 4 -2.51 -23.77 10.79
C LEU A 4 -1.35 -22.75 10.63
N LEU A 5 -0.18 -23.24 10.19
CA LEU A 5 1.01 -22.43 9.91
C LEU A 5 0.76 -21.38 8.82
N THR A 6 -0.03 -21.74 7.80
CA THR A 6 -0.38 -20.84 6.70
C THR A 6 -1.32 -19.73 7.16
N GLN A 7 -2.30 -20.06 8.01
CA GLN A 7 -3.21 -19.08 8.61
C GLN A 7 -2.48 -18.11 9.55
N MET A 8 -1.55 -18.61 10.38
CA MET A 8 -0.74 -17.78 11.28
C MET A 8 0.18 -16.83 10.51
N LYS A 9 0.84 -17.30 9.43
CA LYS A 9 1.67 -16.45 8.57
C LYS A 9 0.86 -15.35 7.88
N LYS A 10 -0.37 -15.66 7.43
CA LYS A 10 -1.29 -14.68 6.83
C LYS A 10 -1.69 -13.61 7.85
N LYS A 11 -2.05 -14.01 9.07
CA LYS A 11 -2.40 -13.10 10.17
C LYS A 11 -1.26 -12.15 10.54
N LYS A 12 -0.02 -12.67 10.64
CA LYS A 12 1.15 -11.84 10.93
C LYS A 12 1.39 -10.76 9.86
N SER A 13 1.30 -11.13 8.57
CA SER A 13 1.50 -10.21 7.46
C SER A 13 0.48 -9.06 7.43
N LEU A 14 -0.76 -9.32 7.85
CA LEU A 14 -1.80 -8.30 7.93
C LEU A 14 -1.51 -7.30 9.06
N ILE A 15 -1.13 -7.80 10.23
CA ILE A 15 -0.79 -6.95 11.39
C ILE A 15 0.38 -6.01 11.06
N GLU A 16 1.42 -6.50 10.39
CA GLU A 16 2.57 -5.66 10.01
C GLU A 16 2.19 -4.61 8.97
N PHE A 17 1.27 -4.94 8.05
CA PHE A 17 0.74 -3.98 7.09
C PHE A 17 -0.07 -2.87 7.78
N GLU A 18 -0.97 -3.22 8.70
CA GLU A 18 -1.76 -2.25 9.47
C GLU A 18 -0.87 -1.32 10.31
N LYS A 19 0.18 -1.86 10.93
CA LYS A 19 1.19 -1.06 11.65
C LYS A 19 1.90 -0.07 10.72
N ALA A 20 2.32 -0.52 9.54
CA ALA A 20 2.97 0.35 8.55
C ALA A 20 2.02 1.46 8.08
N VAL A 21 0.75 1.15 7.86
CA VAL A 21 -0.28 2.15 7.50
C VAL A 21 -0.47 3.16 8.62
N ALA A 22 -0.57 2.71 9.88
CA ALA A 22 -0.68 3.60 11.03
C ALA A 22 0.56 4.51 11.19
N TYR A 23 1.75 3.97 10.94
CA TYR A 23 2.99 4.74 10.93
C TYR A 23 2.96 5.84 9.86
N VAL A 24 2.63 5.51 8.61
CA VAL A 24 2.52 6.51 7.53
C VAL A 24 1.47 7.58 7.85
N ASN A 25 0.33 7.21 8.43
CA ASN A 25 -0.73 8.15 8.81
C ASN A 25 -0.34 9.10 9.95
N SER A 26 0.65 8.73 10.77
CA SER A 26 1.18 9.56 11.87
C SER A 26 2.50 10.25 11.51
N PHE A 27 3.01 10.01 10.30
CA PHE A 27 4.24 10.63 9.81
C PHE A 27 4.02 12.12 9.53
N THR A 28 4.87 12.97 10.09
CA THR A 28 4.69 14.43 10.08
C THR A 28 5.63 15.16 9.11
N GLU A 29 6.71 14.50 8.70
CA GLU A 29 7.66 15.05 7.74
C GLU A 29 7.15 14.93 6.30
N PRO A 30 7.57 15.83 5.39
CA PRO A 30 7.13 15.79 4.00
C PRO A 30 7.62 14.52 3.30
N ILE A 31 6.68 13.73 2.79
CA ILE A 31 6.96 12.53 1.99
C ILE A 31 7.04 12.92 0.51
N PRO A 32 8.08 12.47 -0.22
CA PRO A 32 8.15 12.66 -1.67
C PRO A 32 6.88 12.17 -2.39
N ALA A 33 6.42 12.93 -3.38
CA ALA A 33 5.16 12.65 -4.07
C ALA A 33 5.15 11.28 -4.77
N ASP A 34 6.29 10.82 -5.31
CA ASP A 34 6.41 9.52 -5.94
C ASP A 34 6.27 8.37 -4.93
N VAL A 35 6.83 8.53 -3.73
CA VAL A 35 6.68 7.59 -2.60
C VAL A 35 5.21 7.52 -2.17
N LEU A 36 4.55 8.68 -2.02
CA LEU A 36 3.11 8.73 -1.71
C LEU A 36 2.25 8.02 -2.75
N LEU A 37 2.54 8.22 -4.04
CA LEU A 37 1.79 7.57 -5.13
C LEU A 37 1.97 6.04 -5.12
N LYS A 38 3.18 5.54 -4.86
CA LYS A 38 3.45 4.11 -4.69
C LYS A 38 2.72 3.53 -3.47
N LEU A 39 2.82 4.19 -2.31
CA LEU A 39 2.12 3.79 -1.09
C LEU A 39 0.60 3.75 -1.31
N TYR A 40 0.04 4.76 -1.99
CA TYR A 40 -1.37 4.80 -2.37
C TYR A 40 -1.78 3.59 -3.24
N ALA A 41 -1.01 3.28 -4.28
CA ALA A 41 -1.32 2.18 -5.18
C ALA A 41 -1.28 0.81 -4.46
N TYR A 42 -0.23 0.58 -3.67
CA TYR A 42 -0.11 -0.64 -2.87
C TYR A 42 -1.24 -0.78 -1.85
N TYR A 43 -1.61 0.31 -1.17
CA TYR A 43 -2.71 0.31 -0.21
C TYR A 43 -4.05 -0.06 -0.88
N LYS A 44 -4.37 0.54 -2.03
CA LYS A 44 -5.63 0.27 -2.76
C LYS A 44 -5.73 -1.19 -3.20
N ILE A 45 -4.65 -1.76 -3.75
CA ILE A 45 -4.60 -3.16 -4.19
C ILE A 45 -4.68 -4.11 -2.99
N ALA A 46 -3.93 -3.84 -1.91
CA ALA A 46 -3.95 -4.63 -0.68
C ALA A 46 -5.36 -4.75 -0.08
N ASN A 47 -6.14 -3.65 -0.13
CA ASN A 47 -7.51 -3.62 0.33
C ASN A 47 -8.53 -4.05 -0.75
N SER A 48 -8.09 -4.34 -1.98
CA SER A 48 -8.95 -4.57 -3.15
C SER A 48 -10.01 -3.51 -3.36
N ASN A 49 -9.65 -2.27 -3.04
CA ASN A 49 -10.49 -1.14 -3.31
C ASN A 49 -10.11 -0.60 -4.70
N PHE A 50 -10.91 -0.95 -5.69
CA PHE A 50 -10.78 -0.48 -7.09
C PHE A 50 -11.64 0.74 -7.40
N ASP A 51 -12.26 1.36 -6.39
CA ASP A 51 -13.06 2.57 -6.60
C ASP A 51 -12.19 3.66 -7.21
N ASN A 52 -12.78 4.43 -8.14
CA ASN A 52 -12.07 5.50 -8.82
C ASN A 52 -11.48 6.51 -7.81
N PRO A 53 -10.23 6.98 -7.99
CA PRO A 53 -9.66 8.01 -7.14
C PRO A 53 -10.50 9.28 -7.20
N GLY A 54 -11.18 9.61 -6.10
CA GLY A 54 -11.83 10.90 -5.93
C GLY A 54 -10.83 11.97 -5.50
N SER A 55 -10.35 12.79 -6.42
CA SER A 55 -9.79 14.11 -6.09
C SER A 55 -10.39 15.19 -6.99
N LYS A 56 -10.46 16.42 -6.48
CA LYS A 56 -11.00 17.57 -7.19
C LYS A 56 -10.08 18.05 -8.34
N THR A 57 -8.85 17.54 -8.42
CA THR A 57 -7.86 17.96 -9.42
C THR A 57 -7.61 16.83 -10.43
N PRO A 58 -7.96 17.02 -11.72
CA PRO A 58 -7.79 15.99 -12.75
C PRO A 58 -6.35 15.47 -12.89
N LEU A 59 -5.35 16.35 -12.76
CA LEU A 59 -3.94 15.98 -12.86
C LEU A 59 -3.52 14.99 -11.76
N ILE A 60 -3.94 15.21 -10.51
CA ILE A 60 -3.65 14.31 -9.38
C ILE A 60 -4.31 12.94 -9.62
N ASN A 61 -5.52 12.93 -10.19
CA ASN A 61 -6.20 11.67 -10.53
C ASN A 61 -5.44 10.90 -11.61
N ALA A 62 -4.88 11.57 -12.62
CA ALA A 62 -4.05 10.94 -13.64
C ALA A 62 -2.80 10.27 -13.05
N PHE A 63 -2.11 10.94 -12.12
CA PHE A 63 -0.98 10.34 -11.41
C PHE A 63 -1.38 9.13 -10.56
N LYS A 64 -2.49 9.21 -9.83
CA LYS A 64 -3.02 8.08 -9.06
C LYS A 64 -3.42 6.90 -9.95
N ALA A 65 -4.05 7.17 -11.09
CA ALA A 65 -4.42 6.16 -12.07
C ALA A 65 -3.18 5.49 -12.66
N ASN A 66 -2.15 6.25 -13.02
CA ASN A 66 -0.87 5.72 -13.49
C ASN A 66 -0.20 4.83 -12.43
N ALA A 67 -0.14 5.25 -11.17
CA ALA A 67 0.42 4.46 -10.08
C ALA A 67 -0.34 3.14 -9.87
N LEU A 68 -1.68 3.17 -9.91
CA LEU A 68 -2.51 1.96 -9.86
C LEU A 68 -2.27 1.04 -11.04
N PHE A 69 -2.15 1.60 -12.25
CA PHE A 69 -1.86 0.84 -13.46
C PHE A 69 -0.49 0.15 -13.38
N GLN A 70 0.53 0.83 -12.85
CA GLN A 70 1.87 0.24 -12.65
C GLN A 70 1.85 -0.91 -11.66
N ALA A 71 1.01 -0.84 -10.63
CA ALA A 71 0.92 -1.85 -9.59
C ALA A 71 -0.12 -2.97 -9.88
N LYS A 72 -0.89 -2.87 -10.97
CA LYS A 72 -2.12 -3.68 -11.23
C LYS A 72 -1.96 -5.21 -11.17
N ASN A 73 -0.75 -5.72 -11.42
CA ASN A 73 -0.48 -7.16 -11.45
C ASN A 73 -0.12 -7.74 -10.07
N LEU A 74 0.00 -6.90 -9.03
CA LEU A 74 0.30 -7.35 -7.68
C LEU A 74 -0.93 -8.04 -7.07
N SER A 75 -0.71 -9.21 -6.46
CA SER A 75 -1.70 -9.78 -5.54
C SER A 75 -1.82 -8.92 -4.28
N LYS A 76 -2.92 -9.05 -3.53
CA LYS A 76 -3.10 -8.33 -2.26
C LYS A 76 -1.91 -8.53 -1.31
N LYS A 77 -1.38 -9.76 -1.26
CA LYS A 77 -0.26 -10.11 -0.38
C LYS A 77 1.05 -9.47 -0.83
N GLU A 78 1.30 -9.40 -2.13
CA GLU A 78 2.47 -8.71 -2.67
C GLU A 78 2.36 -7.21 -2.44
N ALA A 79 1.18 -6.62 -2.64
CA ALA A 79 0.93 -5.21 -2.37
C ALA A 79 1.18 -4.85 -0.89
N MET A 80 0.70 -5.68 0.06
CA MET A 80 1.00 -5.49 1.49
C MET A 80 2.50 -5.53 1.78
N LYS A 81 3.22 -6.50 1.21
CA LYS A 81 4.67 -6.63 1.38
C LYS A 81 5.43 -5.45 0.78
N SER A 82 5.06 -5.03 -0.42
CA SER A 82 5.68 -3.88 -1.11
C SER A 82 5.41 -2.58 -0.34
N TYR A 83 4.22 -2.43 0.26
CA TYR A 83 3.92 -1.30 1.14
C TYR A 83 4.86 -1.26 2.34
N ILE A 84 4.96 -2.36 3.10
CA ILE A 84 5.84 -2.45 4.26
C ILE A 84 7.30 -2.17 3.85
N ALA A 85 7.78 -2.81 2.78
CA ALA A 85 9.15 -2.64 2.32
C ALA A 85 9.46 -1.19 1.90
N LEU A 86 8.50 -0.50 1.29
CA LEU A 86 8.67 0.90 0.90
C LEU A 86 8.70 1.83 2.14
N VAL A 87 7.85 1.57 3.14
CA VAL A 87 7.86 2.32 4.41
C VAL A 87 9.20 2.15 5.13
N GLU A 88 9.72 0.92 5.23
CA GLU A 88 11.03 0.66 5.84
C GLU A 88 12.20 1.30 5.09
N LYS A 89 12.06 1.52 3.78
CA LYS A 89 13.13 2.06 2.94
C LYS A 89 13.18 3.58 2.91
N GLU A 90 12.02 4.23 2.93
CA GLU A 90 11.90 5.66 2.63
C GLU A 90 11.51 6.50 3.85
N LEU A 91 10.93 5.90 4.90
CA LEU A 91 10.34 6.62 6.04
C LEU A 91 10.90 6.20 7.40
N LYS A 92 11.86 5.27 7.43
CA LYS A 92 12.58 4.81 8.61
C LYS A 92 14.07 4.84 8.33
#